data_AF-A0A382FP24-F1
#
_entry.id   AF-A0A382FP24-F1
#
_cell.length_a   1.000
_cell.length_b   1.000
_cell.length_c   1.000
_cell.angle_alpha   90.00
_cell.angle_beta   90.00
_cell.angle_gamma   90.00
#
_symmetry.space_group_name_H-M   'P 1'
#
loop_
_entity.id
_entity.type
_entity.pdbx_description
1 polymer ?
#
loop_
_entity_poly.entity_id
_entity_poly.type
_entity_poly.pdbx_seq_one_letter_code
_entity_poly.pdbx_strand_id
1 'polypeptide(L)' 'RTSMSYLDAMLYHADENGLESETVAGLINVKTKNKLREEAEKLNFMPKTSKLPI' A
#
# COMPACT_ATOMS: atom_id res chain seq x y z
N ARG A 1 19.47 -2.29 9.36
CA ARG A 1 18.76 -1.27 8.55
C ARG A 1 17.30 -1.72 8.47
N THR A 2 16.39 -1.11 9.21
CA THR A 2 14.95 -1.40 9.10
C THR A 2 14.39 -0.63 7.91
N SER A 3 14.65 -1.14 6.72
CA SER A 3 14.02 -0.67 5.49
C SER A 3 12.62 -1.30 5.40
N MET A 4 11.73 -0.95 6.33
CA MET A 4 10.33 -1.38 6.22
C MET A 4 9.74 -0.70 4.99
N SER A 5 9.22 -1.50 4.08
CA SER A 5 8.50 -0.97 2.93
C SER A 5 7.24 -0.25 3.44
N TYR A 6 6.71 0.70 2.68
CA TYR A 6 5.49 1.41 3.07
C TYR A 6 4.32 0.44 3.38
N LEU A 7 4.33 -0.71 2.69
CA LEU A 7 3.41 -1.82 2.91
C LEU A 7 3.65 -2.52 4.25
N ASP A 8 4.91 -2.83 4.61
CA ASP A 8 5.26 -3.41 5.91
C ASP A 8 4.89 -2.47 7.06
N ALA A 9 5.17 -1.17 6.92
CA ALA A 9 4.82 -0.18 7.93
C ALA A 9 3.30 -0.07 8.13
N MET A 10 2.51 -0.18 7.05
CA MET A 10 1.04 -0.21 7.14
C MET A 10 0.52 -1.49 7.76
N LEU A 11 1.07 -2.65 7.38
CA LEU A 11 0.69 -3.95 7.97
C LEU A 11 1.07 -4.01 9.44
N TYR A 12 2.24 -3.48 9.82
CA TYR A 12 2.67 -3.42 11.22
C TYR A 12 1.75 -2.52 12.05
N HIS A 13 1.42 -1.33 11.54
CA HIS A 13 0.49 -0.43 12.23
C HIS A 13 -0.94 -1.01 12.27
N ALA A 14 -1.35 -1.77 11.25
CA ALA A 14 -2.61 -2.49 11.25
C ALA A 14 -2.65 -3.56 12.35
N ASP A 15 -1.61 -4.39 12.40
CA ASP A 15 -1.45 -5.51 13.35
C ASP A 15 -1.42 -5.01 14.80
N GLU A 16 -0.66 -3.94 15.07
CA GLU A 16 -0.62 -3.31 16.41
C GLU A 16 -1.97 -2.76 16.88
N ASN A 17 -2.85 -2.40 15.94
CA ASN A 17 -4.20 -1.92 16.24
C ASN A 17 -5.26 -3.03 16.13
N GLY A 18 -4.87 -4.27 15.80
CA GLY A 18 -5.80 -5.38 15.54
C GLY A 18 -6.74 -5.11 14.36
N LEU A 19 -6.30 -4.31 13.39
CA LEU A 19 -7.10 -3.93 12.23
C LEU A 19 -6.90 -4.94 11.10
N GLU A 20 -8.01 -5.50 10.63
CA GLU A 20 -8.03 -6.31 9.41
C GLU A 20 -7.57 -5.48 8.21
N SER A 21 -6.87 -6.11 7.27
CA SER A 21 -6.34 -5.47 6.06
C SER A 21 -7.40 -4.68 5.26
N GLU A 22 -8.66 -5.11 5.34
CA GLU A 22 -9.79 -4.43 4.70
C GLU A 22 -10.15 -3.11 5.40
N THR A 23 -10.11 -3.07 6.74
CA THR A 23 -10.33 -1.86 7.54
C THR A 23 -9.21 -0.86 7.34
N VAL A 24 -7.97 -1.34 7.28
CA VAL A 24 -6.79 -0.52 6.98
C VAL A 24 -6.91 0.11 5.61
N ALA A 25 -7.35 -0.67 4.61
CA ALA A 25 -7.62 -0.18 3.26
C ALA A 25 -8.74 0.89 3.23
N GLY A 26 -9.67 0.88 4.18
CA GLY A 26 -10.68 1.92 4.37
C GLY A 26 -10.16 3.18 5.07
N LEU A 27 -9.22 3.03 6.01
CA LEU A 27 -8.63 4.12 6.80
C LEU A 27 -7.54 4.90 6.05
N ILE A 28 -6.85 4.26 5.11
CA ILE A 28 -5.82 4.92 4.31
C ILE A 28 -6.44 5.88 3.29
N ASN A 29 -5.93 7.11 3.27
CA ASN A 29 -6.35 8.10 2.29
C ASN A 29 -5.93 7.71 0.85
N VAL A 30 -6.54 8.36 -0.13
CA VAL A 30 -6.26 8.12 -1.57
C VAL A 30 -4.79 8.36 -1.93
N LYS A 31 -4.11 9.36 -1.34
CA LYS A 31 -2.67 9.60 -1.56
C LYS A 31 -1.82 8.44 -1.07
N THR A 32 -2.14 7.87 0.09
CA THR A 32 -1.41 6.74 0.69
C THR A 32 -1.61 5.48 -0.14
N LYS A 33 -2.84 5.21 -0.61
CA LYS A 33 -3.12 4.14 -1.58
C LYS A 33 -2.32 4.30 -2.87
N ASN A 34 -2.28 5.51 -3.43
CA ASN A 34 -1.53 5.77 -4.66
C ASN A 34 -0.03 5.56 -4.48
N LYS A 35 0.56 6.03 -3.38
CA LYS A 35 1.98 5.76 -3.07
C LYS A 35 2.26 4.26 -2.92
N LEU A 36 1.40 3.54 -2.19
CA LEU A 36 1.52 2.09 -2.01
C LEU A 36 1.49 1.36 -3.37
N ARG A 37 0.57 1.79 -4.25
CA ARG A 37 0.46 1.27 -5.61
C ARG A 37 1.70 1.56 -6.43
N GLU A 38 2.18 2.79 -6.44
CA GLU A 38 3.40 3.19 -7.16
C GLU A 38 4.62 2.38 -6.69
N GLU A 39 4.77 2.16 -5.39
CA GLU A 39 5.84 1.33 -4.84
C GLU A 39 5.68 -0.15 -5.24
N ALA A 40 4.46 -0.69 -5.20
CA ALA A 40 4.17 -2.05 -5.66
C ALA A 40 4.44 -2.24 -7.16
N GLU A 41 4.15 -1.22 -7.97
CA GLU A 41 4.46 -1.18 -9.40
C GLU A 41 5.97 -1.07 -9.65
N LYS A 42 6.71 -0.28 -8.87
CA LYS A 42 8.19 -0.20 -8.95
C LYS A 42 8.85 -1.51 -8.55
N LEU A 43 8.29 -2.19 -7.56
CA LEU A 43 8.79 -3.47 -7.06
C LEU A 43 8.31 -4.67 -7.90
N ASN A 44 7.61 -4.43 -9.01
CA ASN A 44 7.04 -5.47 -9.88
C ASN A 44 6.08 -6.45 -9.17
N PHE A 45 5.53 -6.07 -8.01
CA PHE A 45 4.51 -6.87 -7.30
C PHE A 45 3.14 -6.75 -7.96
N MET A 46 2.89 -5.67 -8.68
CA MET A 46 1.68 -5.52 -9.50
C MET A 46 2.06 -5.05 -10.90
N PRO A 47 1.35 -5.54 -11.94
CA PRO A 47 1.45 -4.94 -13.26
C PRO A 47 1.06 -3.46 -13.12
N LYS A 48 1.86 -2.57 -13.72
CA LYS A 48 1.45 -1.17 -13.86
C LYS A 48 0.08 -1.17 -14.47
N THR A 49 -0.91 -0.64 -13.77
CA THR A 49 -2.15 -0.31 -14.47
C THR A 49 -1.81 0.88 -15.32
N SER A 50 -1.41 0.61 -16.56
CA SER A 50 -1.56 1.54 -17.65
C SER A 50 -3.00 2.02 -17.54
N LYS A 51 -3.20 3.24 -17.00
CA LYS A 51 -4.45 3.95 -17.21
C LYS A 51 -4.71 3.82 -18.69
N LEU A 52 -5.81 3.17 -19.08
CA LEU A 52 -6.24 3.14 -20.47
C LEU A 52 -6.17 4.61 -20.93
N PRO A 53 -5.32 4.94 -21.91
CA PRO A 53 -5.27 6.30 -22.38
C PRO A 53 -6.60 6.56 -23.09
N ILE A 54 -7.39 7.44 -22.47
CA ILE A 54 -8.56 8.18 -23.01
C ILE A 54 -9.65 7.37 -23.73
#